data_AF-A0A672NDB1-F1
#
_entry.id   AF-A0A672NDB1-F1
#
_cell.length_a   1.000
_cell.length_b   1.000
_cell.length_c   1.000
_cell.angle_alpha   90.00
_cell.angle_beta   90.00
_cell.angle_gamma   90.00
#
_symmetry.space_group_name_H-M   'P 1'
#
loop_
_entity.id
_entity.type
_entity.pdbx_description
1 polymer ?
#
loop_
_entity_poly.entity_id
_entity_poly.type
_entity_poly.pdbx_seq_one_letter_code
_entity_poly.pdbx_strand_id
1 'polypeptide(L)'
;MGIHRQLCFLASLVLAIHAGPILKPADKNKAIDYLRKFYNLEDLMSTSHFRPEEELDPPSDKLKEMQKFFGLKVTGTLNKETLEVMKKPRCGVPDVAAYSTFEGKPKWQKNKLTYRIVNYTPDMSKAEVDRSIKKALQVWANVTPLRFTRINKGTADIMISFATKEPFNSIQCTTIQYF
;
A
#
# COMPACT_ATOMS: atom_id res chain seq x y z
N MET A 1 55.08 51.50 -23.06
CA MET A 1 54.81 50.37 -23.99
C MET A 1 55.18 49.10 -23.27
N GLY A 2 54.30 48.17 -22.90
CA GLY A 2 52.87 48.05 -23.09
C GLY A 2 52.40 46.68 -22.58
N ILE A 3 51.14 46.66 -22.15
CA ILE A 3 50.16 45.56 -22.29
C ILE A 3 50.35 44.34 -21.34
N HIS A 4 49.67 44.31 -20.18
CA HIS A 4 48.29 43.84 -19.91
C HIS A 4 48.13 42.32 -19.70
N ARG A 5 47.87 41.96 -18.42
CA ARG A 5 47.05 40.84 -17.89
C ARG A 5 46.73 39.67 -18.85
N GLN A 6 47.14 38.46 -18.46
CA GLN A 6 46.28 37.26 -18.52
C GLN A 6 46.58 36.39 -17.28
N LEU A 7 45.83 36.57 -16.19
CA LEU A 7 44.65 35.77 -15.82
C LEU A 7 44.97 34.28 -15.57
N CYS A 8 45.28 34.01 -14.31
CA CYS A 8 45.16 32.69 -13.69
C CYS A 8 43.70 32.23 -13.82
N PHE A 9 43.45 31.21 -14.63
CA PHE A 9 42.20 30.47 -14.59
C PHE A 9 42.51 29.02 -14.22
N LEU A 10 42.61 28.76 -12.93
CA LEU A 10 42.41 27.42 -12.40
C LEU A 10 40.90 27.15 -12.45
N ALA A 11 40.42 26.60 -13.57
CA ALA A 11 39.08 26.07 -13.65
C ALA A 11 39.03 24.75 -12.87
N SER A 12 38.86 24.84 -11.55
CA SER A 12 38.46 23.70 -10.74
C SER A 12 37.05 23.30 -11.15
N LEU A 13 36.95 22.31 -12.04
CA LEU A 13 35.70 21.63 -12.33
C LEU A 13 35.30 20.85 -11.07
N VAL A 14 34.58 21.50 -10.17
CA VAL A 14 33.86 20.80 -9.11
C VAL A 14 32.73 20.07 -9.80
N LEU A 15 32.98 18.82 -10.21
CA LEU A 15 31.91 17.85 -10.41
C LEU A 15 31.25 17.71 -9.04
N ALA A 16 30.20 18.49 -8.80
CA ALA A 16 29.25 18.22 -7.75
C ALA A 16 28.56 16.91 -8.14
N ILE A 17 29.22 15.79 -7.81
CA ILE A 17 28.56 14.49 -7.73
C ILE A 17 27.45 14.73 -6.72
N HIS A 18 26.24 14.98 -7.20
CA HIS A 18 25.04 14.93 -6.39
C HIS A 18 24.86 13.46 -6.04
N ALA A 19 25.68 12.97 -5.11
CA ALA A 19 25.42 11.76 -4.39
C ALA A 19 24.15 12.06 -3.60
N GLY A 20 23.00 11.73 -4.21
CA GLY A 20 21.74 11.67 -3.48
C GLY A 20 21.94 10.82 -2.22
N PRO A 21 21.13 11.02 -1.18
CA PRO A 21 21.25 10.24 0.05
C PRO A 21 21.29 8.75 -0.30
N ILE A 22 22.35 8.08 0.12
CA ILE A 22 22.53 6.64 -0.08
C ILE A 22 21.35 5.94 0.57
N LEU A 23 20.56 5.25 -0.23
CA LEU A 23 19.42 4.53 0.26
C LEU A 23 19.89 3.29 1.03
N LYS A 24 19.35 3.07 2.22
CA LYS A 24 19.76 1.92 3.04
C LYS A 24 19.23 0.62 2.43
N PRO A 25 19.98 -0.50 2.47
CA PRO A 25 19.51 -1.79 1.98
C PRO A 25 18.15 -2.22 2.58
N ALA A 26 17.95 -1.93 3.87
CA ALA A 26 16.67 -2.18 4.55
C ALA A 26 15.48 -1.40 3.95
N ASP A 27 15.71 -0.19 3.43
CA ASP A 27 14.67 0.61 2.79
C ASP A 27 14.32 0.05 1.39
N LYS A 28 15.33 -0.45 0.65
CA LYS A 28 15.12 -1.15 -0.63
C LYS A 28 14.27 -2.42 -0.43
N ASN A 29 14.62 -3.26 0.53
CA ASN A 29 13.88 -4.49 0.83
C ASN A 29 12.43 -4.21 1.21
N LYS A 30 12.18 -3.21 2.08
CA LYS A 30 10.81 -2.78 2.43
C LYS A 30 10.02 -2.28 1.24
N ALA A 31 10.65 -1.57 0.32
CA ALA A 31 9.99 -1.11 -0.90
C ALA A 31 9.68 -2.26 -1.85
N ILE A 32 10.57 -3.24 -1.99
CA ILE A 32 10.31 -4.46 -2.77
C ILE A 32 9.12 -5.22 -2.18
N ASP A 33 9.08 -5.42 -0.86
CA ASP A 33 7.96 -6.09 -0.18
C ASP A 33 6.65 -5.33 -0.35
N TYR A 34 6.69 -4.01 -0.29
CA TYR A 34 5.54 -3.16 -0.53
C TYR A 34 5.03 -3.30 -1.98
N LEU A 35 5.91 -3.24 -2.98
CA LEU A 35 5.53 -3.37 -4.38
C LEU A 35 5.02 -4.78 -4.70
N ARG A 36 5.59 -5.82 -4.06
CA ARG A 36 5.06 -7.19 -4.12
C ARG A 36 3.63 -7.26 -3.61
N LYS A 37 3.37 -6.67 -2.45
CA LYS A 37 2.06 -6.74 -1.80
C LYS A 37 0.98 -5.93 -2.52
N PHE A 38 1.30 -4.74 -3.01
CA PHE A 38 0.30 -3.79 -3.50
C PHE A 38 0.29 -3.59 -5.02
N TYR A 39 1.38 -3.91 -5.71
CA TYR A 39 1.57 -3.61 -7.14
C TYR A 39 1.78 -4.85 -8.02
N ASN A 40 1.45 -6.05 -7.50
CA ASN A 40 1.64 -7.33 -8.16
C ASN A 40 3.04 -7.48 -8.75
N LEU A 41 4.07 -7.08 -8.00
CA LEU A 41 5.43 -7.41 -8.38
C LEU A 41 5.60 -8.93 -8.29
N GLU A 42 5.68 -9.58 -9.44
CA GLU A 42 5.97 -11.02 -9.54
C GLU A 42 7.33 -11.30 -8.90
N ASP A 43 7.45 -12.46 -8.25
CA ASP A 43 8.72 -12.89 -7.69
C ASP A 43 9.67 -13.16 -8.86
N LEU A 44 10.57 -12.21 -9.12
CA LEU A 44 11.73 -12.34 -10.01
C LEU A 44 12.59 -13.58 -9.64
N MET A 45 12.32 -14.20 -8.48
CA MET A 45 12.96 -15.40 -7.96
C MET A 45 12.52 -16.73 -8.60
N SER A 46 11.50 -16.76 -9.47
CA SER A 46 11.10 -18.02 -10.14
C SER A 46 12.03 -18.40 -11.31
N THR A 47 12.88 -17.48 -11.76
CA THR A 47 13.73 -17.67 -12.94
C THR A 47 15.15 -17.16 -12.70
N SER A 48 15.88 -17.77 -11.76
CA SER A 48 17.33 -18.03 -11.86
C SER A 48 17.93 -18.34 -10.49
N HIS A 49 18.88 -19.27 -10.48
CA HIS A 49 19.75 -19.55 -9.35
C HIS A 49 20.45 -18.25 -8.90
N PHE A 50 19.99 -17.58 -7.82
CA PHE A 50 20.61 -16.34 -7.37
C PHE A 50 20.98 -16.30 -5.89
N ARG A 51 22.14 -15.66 -5.70
CA ARG A 51 22.95 -15.46 -4.50
C ARG A 51 22.24 -14.49 -3.55
N PRO A 52 22.20 -14.74 -2.22
CA PRO A 52 21.51 -13.88 -1.25
C PRO A 52 22.10 -12.46 -1.03
N GLU A 53 23.12 -12.04 -1.79
CA GLU A 53 23.95 -10.88 -1.46
C GLU A 53 23.89 -9.69 -2.45
N GLU A 54 23.12 -9.78 -3.54
CA GLU A 54 22.99 -8.64 -4.45
C GLU A 54 21.89 -7.69 -3.95
N GLU A 55 22.27 -6.45 -3.64
CA GLU A 55 21.33 -5.37 -3.28
C GLU A 55 20.44 -5.03 -4.47
N LEU A 56 19.28 -5.67 -4.55
CA LEU A 56 18.32 -5.41 -5.62
C LEU A 56 17.67 -4.03 -5.44
N ASP A 57 17.77 -3.20 -6.48
CA ASP A 57 16.96 -1.98 -6.57
C ASP A 57 15.51 -2.34 -6.89
N PRO A 58 14.51 -1.67 -6.29
CA PRO A 58 13.11 -1.91 -6.61
C PRO A 58 12.83 -1.60 -8.09
N PRO A 59 12.03 -2.41 -8.79
CA PRO A 59 11.77 -2.21 -10.22
C PRO A 59 11.18 -0.83 -10.53
N SER A 60 11.85 -0.08 -11.41
CA SER A 60 11.46 1.29 -11.77
C SER A 60 10.01 1.38 -12.24
N ASP A 61 9.53 0.41 -13.01
CA ASP A 61 8.18 0.48 -13.57
C ASP A 61 7.10 0.33 -12.50
N LYS A 62 7.33 -0.50 -11.48
CA LYS A 62 6.45 -0.62 -10.31
C LYS A 62 6.50 0.62 -9.42
N LEU A 63 7.67 1.26 -9.30
CA LEU A 63 7.78 2.56 -8.65
C LEU A 63 7.00 3.65 -9.39
N LYS A 64 7.02 3.67 -10.73
CA LYS A 64 6.23 4.63 -11.52
C LYS A 64 4.73 4.42 -11.35
N GLU A 65 4.26 3.17 -11.37
CA GLU A 65 2.85 2.83 -11.10
C GLU A 65 2.42 3.36 -9.73
N MET A 66 3.21 3.09 -8.69
CA MET A 66 2.95 3.54 -7.32
C MET A 66 2.97 5.05 -7.18
N GLN A 67 3.99 5.71 -7.73
CA GLN A 67 4.10 7.17 -7.71
C GLN A 67 2.90 7.82 -8.40
N LYS A 68 2.48 7.28 -9.55
CA LYS A 68 1.29 7.74 -10.26
C LYS A 68 0.01 7.56 -9.42
N PHE A 69 -0.15 6.41 -8.77
CA PHE A 69 -1.33 6.13 -7.92
C PHE A 69 -1.44 7.12 -6.77
N PHE A 70 -0.34 7.46 -6.11
CA PHE A 70 -0.30 8.42 -5.00
C PHE A 70 -0.18 9.89 -5.43
N GLY A 71 -0.18 10.17 -6.74
CA GLY A 71 -0.05 11.54 -7.26
C GLY A 71 1.32 12.18 -7.01
N LEU A 72 2.37 11.36 -6.82
CA LEU A 72 3.75 11.82 -6.66
C LEU A 72 4.38 12.15 -8.02
N LYS A 73 5.51 12.86 -8.00
CA LYS A 73 6.34 13.03 -9.19
C LYS A 73 6.83 11.66 -9.66
N VAL A 74 6.41 11.27 -10.87
CA VAL A 74 6.79 10.00 -11.48
C VAL A 74 8.26 10.06 -11.92
N THR A 75 9.12 9.45 -11.11
CA THR A 75 10.57 9.41 -11.31
C THR A 75 11.09 8.00 -11.59
N GLY A 76 10.35 6.97 -11.17
CA GLY A 76 10.79 5.57 -11.24
C GLY A 76 11.94 5.25 -10.28
N THR A 77 12.28 6.16 -9.37
CA THR A 77 13.33 5.97 -8.38
C THR A 77 12.75 5.96 -6.98
N LEU A 78 13.35 5.15 -6.09
CA LEU A 78 12.98 5.14 -4.68
C LEU A 78 13.60 6.36 -4.00
N ASN A 79 12.89 7.48 -4.05
CA ASN A 79 13.28 8.73 -3.42
C ASN A 79 12.65 8.89 -2.02
N LYS A 80 13.11 9.90 -1.27
CA LYS A 80 12.63 10.18 0.10
C LYS A 80 11.11 10.31 0.17
N GLU A 81 10.49 11.04 -0.75
CA GLU A 81 9.04 11.25 -0.77
C GLU A 81 8.28 9.93 -0.98
N THR A 82 8.74 9.10 -1.91
CA THR A 82 8.19 7.78 -2.19
C THR A 82 8.28 6.88 -0.96
N LEU A 83 9.44 6.86 -0.30
CA LEU A 83 9.67 6.07 0.90
C LEU A 83 8.78 6.52 2.08
N GLU A 84 8.61 7.83 2.27
CA GLU A 84 7.74 8.37 3.33
C GLU A 84 6.26 8.01 3.09
N VAL A 85 5.80 7.94 1.84
CA VAL A 85 4.46 7.43 1.51
C VAL A 85 4.36 5.92 1.76
N MET A 86 5.38 5.14 1.38
CA MET A 86 5.41 3.68 1.59
C MET A 86 5.36 3.28 3.07
N LYS A 87 5.90 4.12 3.97
CA LYS A 87 5.90 3.89 5.43
C LYS A 87 4.56 4.15 6.12
N LYS A 88 3.62 4.86 5.48
CA LYS A 88 2.33 5.21 6.11
C LYS A 88 1.45 3.96 6.25
N PRO A 89 0.78 3.75 7.41
CA PRO A 89 -0.22 2.71 7.57
C PRO A 89 -1.30 2.79 6.48
N ARG A 90 -1.76 1.63 5.99
CA ARG A 90 -2.69 1.54 4.86
C ARG A 90 -3.56 0.29 4.91
N CYS A 91 -4.53 0.24 4.00
CA CYS A 91 -5.32 -0.95 3.73
C CYS A 91 -4.41 -2.09 3.23
N GLY A 92 -4.79 -3.34 3.52
CA GLY A 92 -4.06 -4.54 3.08
C GLY A 92 -4.41 -5.01 1.66
N VAL A 93 -5.33 -4.34 0.98
CA VAL A 93 -5.80 -4.68 -0.39
C VAL A 93 -4.82 -4.12 -1.44
N PRO A 94 -4.50 -4.87 -2.51
CA PRO A 94 -3.66 -4.36 -3.60
C PRO A 94 -4.21 -3.12 -4.31
N ASP A 95 -3.31 -2.25 -4.82
CA ASP A 95 -3.64 -0.96 -5.44
C ASP A 95 -3.95 -1.10 -6.95
N VAL A 96 -3.34 -2.08 -7.66
CA VAL A 96 -3.41 -2.20 -9.14
C VAL A 96 -3.95 -3.54 -9.65
N ALA A 97 -4.22 -4.50 -8.77
CA ALA A 97 -4.88 -5.74 -9.17
C ALA A 97 -6.38 -5.50 -9.36
N ALA A 98 -6.98 -6.09 -10.39
CA ALA A 98 -8.40 -6.46 -10.28
C ALA A 98 -8.51 -7.34 -9.04
N TYR A 99 -9.28 -6.91 -8.03
CA TYR A 99 -9.42 -7.56 -6.72
C TYR A 99 -9.25 -9.08 -6.82
N SER A 100 -8.06 -9.59 -6.50
CA SER A 100 -7.67 -10.98 -6.76
C SER A 100 -8.46 -12.01 -5.96
N THR A 101 -9.30 -11.54 -5.02
CA THR A 101 -10.22 -12.37 -4.26
C THR A 101 -11.48 -12.78 -5.04
N PHE A 102 -11.91 -12.04 -6.07
CA PHE A 102 -13.13 -12.34 -6.81
C PHE A 102 -12.99 -11.96 -8.28
N GLU A 103 -13.24 -12.91 -9.18
CA GLU A 103 -13.21 -12.66 -10.62
C GLU A 103 -14.28 -11.62 -11.04
N GLY A 104 -13.91 -10.74 -11.97
CA GLY A 104 -14.83 -9.80 -12.61
C GLY A 104 -15.17 -8.55 -11.78
N LYS A 105 -16.44 -8.14 -11.85
CA LYS A 105 -16.99 -6.95 -11.16
C LYS A 105 -17.93 -7.42 -10.06
N PRO A 106 -17.43 -7.74 -8.86
CA PRO A 106 -18.25 -8.35 -7.83
C PRO A 106 -19.34 -7.37 -7.38
N LYS A 107 -20.58 -7.84 -7.39
CA LYS A 107 -21.77 -7.09 -6.96
C LYS A 107 -22.73 -8.02 -6.23
N TRP A 108 -23.24 -7.55 -5.09
CA TRP A 108 -24.29 -8.25 -4.37
C TRP A 108 -25.55 -8.37 -5.23
N GLN A 109 -26.09 -9.58 -5.34
CA GLN A 109 -27.35 -9.85 -6.07
C GLN A 109 -28.60 -9.49 -5.26
N LYS A 110 -28.43 -9.02 -4.03
CA LYS A 110 -29.50 -8.62 -3.12
C LYS A 110 -29.12 -7.35 -2.36
N ASN A 111 -30.14 -6.57 -1.98
CA ASN A 111 -29.95 -5.33 -1.24
C ASN A 111 -29.98 -5.51 0.28
N LYS A 112 -30.61 -6.58 0.76
CA LYS A 112 -30.65 -6.92 2.19
C LYS A 112 -29.47 -7.83 2.51
N LEU A 113 -28.44 -7.26 3.12
CA LEU A 113 -27.23 -7.95 3.52
C LEU A 113 -27.21 -8.17 5.03
N THR A 114 -26.70 -9.32 5.43
CA THR A 114 -26.47 -9.66 6.83
C THR A 114 -25.00 -9.51 7.17
N TYR A 115 -24.69 -9.04 8.38
CA TYR A 115 -23.32 -9.05 8.88
C TYR A 115 -23.23 -9.69 10.27
N ARG A 116 -22.07 -10.29 10.55
CA ARG A 116 -21.77 -10.90 11.84
C ARG A 116 -20.36 -10.52 12.27
N ILE A 117 -20.25 -10.07 13.52
CA ILE A 117 -18.97 -9.89 14.21
C ILE A 117 -18.64 -11.23 14.86
N VAL A 118 -17.57 -11.87 14.37
CA VAL A 118 -17.15 -13.22 14.77
C VAL A 118 -16.39 -13.17 16.09
N ASN A 119 -15.46 -12.22 16.22
CA ASN A 119 -14.70 -11.94 17.43
C ASN A 119 -14.51 -10.42 17.57
N TYR A 120 -13.90 -9.99 18.67
CA TYR A 120 -13.69 -8.59 19.00
C TYR A 120 -12.20 -8.33 19.24
N THR A 121 -11.76 -7.10 18.98
CA THR A 121 -10.42 -6.65 19.39
C THR A 121 -10.35 -6.46 20.92
N PRO A 122 -9.21 -6.76 21.57
CA PRO A 122 -8.98 -6.42 22.97
C PRO A 122 -8.83 -4.90 23.21
N ASP A 123 -8.54 -4.11 22.18
CA ASP A 123 -8.22 -2.68 22.31
C ASP A 123 -9.46 -1.79 22.53
N MET A 124 -10.66 -2.35 22.41
CA MET A 124 -11.92 -1.60 22.42
C MET A 124 -13.06 -2.43 23.02
N SER A 125 -13.99 -1.78 23.73
CA SER A 125 -15.16 -2.48 24.26
C SER A 125 -16.05 -3.04 23.16
N LYS A 126 -16.74 -4.17 23.42
CA LYS A 126 -17.67 -4.76 22.43
C LYS A 126 -18.73 -3.77 21.94
N ALA A 127 -19.22 -2.92 22.83
CA ALA A 127 -20.22 -1.92 22.51
C ALA A 127 -19.68 -0.84 21.56
N GLU A 128 -18.43 -0.43 21.71
CA GLU A 128 -17.78 0.51 20.80
C GLU A 128 -17.50 -0.11 19.44
N VAL A 129 -17.06 -1.37 19.40
CA VAL A 129 -16.88 -2.12 18.15
C VAL A 129 -18.22 -2.23 17.41
N ASP A 130 -19.29 -2.64 18.10
CA ASP A 130 -20.63 -2.77 17.53
C ASP A 130 -21.12 -1.44 16.94
N ARG A 131 -20.93 -0.33 17.67
CA ARG A 131 -21.27 1.02 17.18
C ARG A 131 -20.43 1.43 15.98
N SER A 132 -19.13 1.14 16.00
CA SER A 132 -18.20 1.52 14.93
C SER A 132 -18.51 0.79 13.63
N ILE A 133 -18.71 -0.53 13.69
CA ILE A 133 -19.09 -1.35 12.54
C ILE A 133 -20.44 -0.91 11.98
N LYS A 134 -21.44 -0.67 12.85
CA LYS A 134 -22.75 -0.16 12.41
C LYS A 134 -22.63 1.17 11.68
N LYS A 135 -21.86 2.12 12.22
CA LYS A 135 -21.61 3.42 11.59
C LYS A 135 -20.90 3.27 10.24
N ALA A 136 -19.89 2.42 10.15
CA ALA A 136 -19.16 2.17 8.90
C ALA A 136 -20.07 1.63 7.79
N LEU A 137 -20.94 0.66 8.10
CA LEU A 137 -21.92 0.14 7.15
C LEU A 137 -22.98 1.18 6.77
N GLN A 138 -23.34 2.08 7.69
CA GLN A 138 -24.31 3.13 7.44
C GLN A 138 -23.84 4.15 6.38
N VAL A 139 -22.53 4.40 6.27
CA VAL A 139 -21.97 5.26 5.22
C VAL A 139 -22.45 4.83 3.83
N TRP A 140 -22.43 3.52 3.57
CA TRP A 140 -22.91 2.95 2.31
C TRP A 140 -24.44 2.89 2.22
N ALA A 141 -25.12 2.50 3.31
CA ALA A 141 -26.58 2.42 3.33
C ALA A 141 -27.28 3.77 3.15
N ASN A 142 -26.60 4.88 3.42
CA ASN A 142 -27.14 6.23 3.24
C ASN A 142 -27.22 6.67 1.78
N VAL A 143 -26.36 6.12 0.92
CA VAL A 143 -26.22 6.54 -0.49
C VAL A 143 -26.52 5.42 -1.48
N THR A 144 -26.97 4.26 -1.00
CA THR A 144 -27.32 3.10 -1.82
C THR A 144 -28.64 2.47 -1.33
N PRO A 145 -29.30 1.62 -2.12
CA PRO A 145 -30.46 0.85 -1.66
C PRO A 145 -30.14 -0.25 -0.63
N LEU A 146 -28.88 -0.40 -0.23
CA LEU A 146 -28.47 -1.47 0.67
C LEU A 146 -29.00 -1.29 2.09
N ARG A 147 -29.30 -2.43 2.71
CA ARG A 147 -29.73 -2.54 4.11
C ARG A 147 -28.88 -3.60 4.79
N PHE A 148 -28.30 -3.26 5.94
CA PHE A 148 -27.44 -4.15 6.71
C PHE A 148 -28.13 -4.57 8.01
N THR A 149 -28.27 -5.87 8.22
CA THR A 149 -28.86 -6.44 9.44
C THR A 149 -27.84 -7.29 10.18
N ARG A 150 -27.65 -7.03 11.47
CA ARG A 150 -26.76 -7.84 12.30
C ARG A 150 -27.41 -9.19 12.62
N ILE A 151 -26.66 -10.27 12.48
CA ILE A 151 -27.03 -11.59 13.01
C ILE A 151 -25.99 -12.06 14.04
N ASN A 152 -26.43 -12.86 15.02
CA ASN A 152 -25.58 -13.30 16.13
C ASN A 152 -25.17 -14.79 16.04
N LYS A 153 -25.80 -15.56 15.14
CA LYS A 153 -25.55 -16.99 14.94
C LYS A 153 -25.62 -17.32 13.43
N GLY A 154 -24.99 -18.41 13.03
CA GLY A 154 -24.93 -18.84 11.62
C GLY A 154 -23.96 -18.01 10.76
N THR A 155 -23.97 -18.27 9.46
CA THR A 155 -23.14 -17.58 8.46
C THR A 155 -23.88 -16.35 7.93
N ALA A 156 -23.22 -15.21 7.94
CA ALA A 156 -23.72 -13.95 7.39
C ALA A 156 -23.13 -13.69 6.00
N ASP A 157 -23.69 -12.72 5.27
CA ASP A 157 -23.12 -12.25 4.01
C ASP A 157 -21.75 -11.58 4.21
N ILE A 158 -21.59 -10.86 5.33
CA ILE A 158 -20.34 -10.19 5.71
C ILE A 158 -19.88 -10.71 7.08
N MET A 159 -18.76 -11.43 7.09
CA MET A 159 -18.14 -11.97 8.30
C MET A 159 -16.96 -11.09 8.72
N ILE A 160 -17.06 -10.48 9.90
CA ILE A 160 -16.08 -9.51 10.41
C ILE A 160 -15.29 -10.16 11.54
N SER A 161 -13.97 -10.20 11.41
CA SER A 161 -13.06 -10.72 12.42
C SER A 161 -11.82 -9.86 12.60
N PHE A 162 -11.26 -9.87 13.80
CA PHE A 162 -10.02 -9.23 14.17
C PHE A 162 -8.93 -10.29 14.29
N ALA A 163 -7.81 -10.06 13.62
CA ALA A 163 -6.66 -10.95 13.63
C ALA A 163 -5.39 -10.11 13.71
N THR A 164 -4.37 -10.63 14.39
CA THR A 164 -3.05 -10.02 14.46
C THR A 164 -2.12 -10.77 13.51
N LYS A 165 -1.58 -10.08 12.50
CA LYS A 165 -0.36 -10.49 11.79
C LYS A 165 0.61 -9.31 11.83
N GLU A 166 1.78 -9.50 12.42
CA GLU A 166 2.90 -8.55 12.41
C GLU A 166 3.27 -8.14 10.96
N PRO A 167 3.75 -6.91 10.66
CA PRO A 167 3.92 -5.72 11.51
C PRO A 167 2.85 -4.64 11.25
N PHE A 168 1.75 -4.98 10.59
CA PHE A 168 0.67 -4.05 10.31
C PHE A 168 -0.60 -4.63 10.92
N ASN A 169 -1.11 -3.96 11.96
CA ASN A 169 -2.44 -4.22 12.52
C ASN A 169 -3.49 -4.06 11.42
N SER A 170 -3.67 -5.10 10.60
CA SER A 170 -4.74 -5.17 9.63
C SER A 170 -5.97 -5.63 10.38
N ILE A 171 -6.95 -4.74 10.53
CA ILE A 171 -8.32 -5.24 10.57
C ILE A 171 -8.45 -6.09 9.31
N GLN A 172 -8.61 -7.41 9.45
CA GLN A 172 -9.11 -8.21 8.34
C GLN A 172 -10.56 -7.81 8.16
N CYS A 173 -10.75 -6.63 7.56
CA CYS A 173 -11.96 -6.33 6.84
C CYS A 173 -11.93 -7.32 5.69
N THR A 174 -12.55 -8.48 5.90
CA THR A 174 -13.07 -9.30 4.81
C THR A 174 -14.01 -8.38 4.04
N THR A 175 -13.43 -7.69 3.07
CA THR A 175 -14.02 -6.99 1.96
C THR A 175 -15.47 -6.59 2.22
N ILE A 176 -15.68 -5.44 2.87
CA ILE A 176 -16.87 -4.64 2.54
C ILE A 176 -16.56 -4.13 1.14
N GLN A 177 -16.92 -4.97 0.16
CA GLN A 177 -16.68 -4.78 -1.25
C GLN A 177 -17.15 -3.38 -1.63
N TYR A 178 -16.25 -2.63 -2.25
CA TYR A 178 -16.58 -1.40 -2.96
C TYR A 178 -17.75 -1.68 -3.92
N PHE A 179 -18.72 -0.76 -3.93
CA PHE A 179 -19.77 -0.65 -4.95
C PHE A 179 -19.19 -0.13 -6.26
#